data_AF-L8J4Q0-F1
#
_entry.id   AF-L8J4Q0-F1
#
_cell.length_a   1.000
_cell.length_b   1.000
_cell.length_c   1.000
_cell.angle_alpha   90.00
_cell.angle_beta   90.00
_cell.angle_gamma   90.00
#
_symmetry.space_group_name_H-M   'P 1'
#
loop_
_entity.id
_entity.type
_entity.pdbx_description
1 polymer ?
#
loop_
_entity_poly.entity_id
_entity_poly.type
_entity_poly.pdbx_seq_one_letter_code
_entity_poly.pdbx_strand_id
1 'polypeptide(L)'
;MKSFIKPVIVAFSLLSVTNYAYSKAADSNQPSEQEMKAMLDMLDQLDELDRMDFREALRQASSCISSRLYSCAQERLSEASEYANSESDKAQLARVRNDLESERKLEAKEIALAKQRKREAERRECERQREVARLRRLEMEREMESDDNLAMNTFMQGLSQGLSDLAERNAQRNLEINSAIRQANAMQEQQRREYLEEQRRAREREAEWQRKQQRYEDQQRALAEQKRKAEQERRRELELARKREAEQLARQREKERQQQEKERQLQAEKLAKQQAKKAYLDKLLSGTRLGAMNCYGEIHIGGQLPKVEPKAVGCVDVHYRVSCPVSARSTTGVLDYFTSFDMGCFGDTDKLTSDLGCKAEELKVRAVKVTECR
;
A
#
# COMPACT_ATOMS: atom_id res chain seq x y z
N MET A 1 31.96 11.36 10.65
CA MET A 1 32.24 12.77 10.26
C MET A 1 33.36 12.77 9.25
N LYS A 2 33.08 13.12 7.99
CA LYS A 2 34.04 13.56 6.96
C LYS A 2 33.21 14.09 5.78
N SER A 3 32.92 15.39 5.85
CA SER A 3 32.24 16.15 4.79
C SER A 3 33.19 16.34 3.61
N PHE A 4 32.74 15.97 2.40
CA PHE A 4 33.41 16.33 1.15
C PHE A 4 32.61 17.47 0.51
N ILE A 5 33.14 18.68 0.62
CA ILE A 5 32.67 19.87 -0.08
C ILE A 5 33.43 19.92 -1.41
N LYS A 6 32.72 19.90 -2.55
CA LYS A 6 33.29 20.15 -3.88
C LYS A 6 33.04 21.62 -4.26
N PRO A 7 33.99 22.30 -4.92
CA PRO A 7 33.80 23.67 -5.38
C PRO A 7 33.04 23.68 -6.71
N VAL A 8 32.04 24.56 -6.80
CA VAL A 8 31.34 24.89 -8.05
C VAL A 8 32.14 26.01 -8.74
N ILE A 9 32.72 25.70 -9.89
CA ILE A 9 33.36 26.67 -10.77
C ILE A 9 32.25 27.30 -11.62
N VAL A 10 31.95 28.57 -11.35
CA VAL A 10 31.06 29.40 -12.17
C VAL A 10 31.90 30.02 -13.28
N ALA A 11 31.73 29.53 -14.51
CA ALA A 11 32.26 30.16 -15.71
C ALA A 11 31.23 31.17 -16.23
N PHE A 12 31.46 32.45 -15.94
CA PHE A 12 30.77 33.58 -16.56
C PHE A 12 31.31 33.78 -17.98
N SER A 13 30.57 33.33 -18.99
CA SER A 13 30.85 33.69 -20.39
C SER A 13 30.06 34.96 -20.75
N LEU A 14 30.81 36.06 -20.81
CA LEU A 14 30.45 37.31 -21.48
C LEU A 14 30.25 37.04 -22.99
N LEU A 15 29.01 37.19 -23.46
CA LEU A 15 28.70 37.31 -24.89
C LEU A 15 27.94 38.63 -25.12
N SER A 16 28.73 39.61 -25.52
CA SER A 16 28.50 40.57 -26.60
C SER A 16 27.05 40.87 -26.98
N VAL A 17 26.57 42.03 -26.51
CA VAL A 17 25.41 42.74 -27.04
C VAL A 17 25.81 43.37 -28.39
N THR A 18 25.34 42.82 -29.50
CA THR A 18 25.33 43.49 -30.80
C THR A 18 23.94 44.10 -31.03
N ASN A 19 23.87 45.43 -30.89
CA ASN A 19 22.73 46.25 -31.32
C ASN A 19 22.61 46.21 -32.84
N TYR A 20 21.67 45.43 -33.37
CA TYR A 20 21.18 45.60 -34.74
C TYR A 20 19.99 46.54 -34.72
N ALA A 21 20.20 47.76 -35.21
CA ALA A 21 19.14 48.68 -35.58
C ALA A 21 18.45 48.14 -36.84
N TYR A 22 17.23 47.60 -36.68
CA TYR A 22 16.39 47.19 -37.80
C TYR A 22 15.41 48.31 -38.16
N SER A 23 15.54 48.77 -39.39
CA SER A 23 14.76 49.80 -40.05
C SER A 23 13.32 49.34 -40.25
N LYS A 24 12.38 50.24 -39.95
CA LYS A 24 10.95 50.16 -40.31
C LYS A 24 10.77 50.03 -41.82
N ALA A 25 10.24 48.89 -42.27
CA ALA A 25 9.42 48.78 -43.46
C ALA A 25 8.14 48.06 -43.04
N ALA A 26 7.09 48.84 -42.79
CA ALA A 26 5.76 48.34 -42.46
C ALA A 26 5.09 47.91 -43.77
N ASP A 27 5.14 46.61 -44.05
CA ASP A 27 4.26 45.97 -45.02
C ASP A 27 3.33 45.05 -44.24
N SER A 28 2.07 45.48 -44.11
CA SER A 28 1.03 44.89 -43.28
C SER A 28 0.45 43.66 -43.96
N ASN A 29 1.20 42.55 -43.98
CA ASN A 29 0.67 41.25 -44.33
C ASN A 29 0.35 40.51 -43.01
N GLN A 30 -0.75 40.89 -42.36
CA GLN A 30 -1.22 40.15 -41.18
C GLN A 30 -1.67 38.75 -41.66
N PRO A 31 -1.13 37.66 -41.08
CA PRO A 31 -1.61 36.33 -41.39
C PRO A 31 -3.10 36.28 -41.10
N SER A 32 -3.85 35.70 -42.04
CA SER A 32 -5.29 35.60 -41.90
C SER A 32 -5.63 34.83 -40.63
N GLU A 33 -6.75 35.15 -39.98
CA GLU A 33 -7.22 34.46 -38.77
C GLU A 33 -7.28 32.93 -38.97
N GLN A 34 -7.51 32.50 -40.21
CA GLN A 34 -7.50 31.09 -40.61
C GLN A 34 -6.10 30.45 -40.56
N GLU A 35 -5.04 31.17 -40.92
CA GLU A 35 -3.66 30.67 -40.86
C GLU A 35 -3.17 30.52 -39.42
N MET A 36 -3.51 31.48 -38.54
CA MET A 36 -3.19 31.35 -37.10
C MET A 36 -3.93 30.18 -36.47
N LYS A 37 -5.20 29.96 -36.83
CA LYS A 37 -5.96 28.80 -36.37
C LYS A 37 -5.36 27.48 -36.87
N ALA A 38 -4.98 27.40 -38.15
CA ALA A 38 -4.32 26.21 -38.70
C ALA A 38 -2.98 25.91 -38.01
N MET A 39 -2.23 26.94 -37.63
CA MET A 39 -0.97 26.79 -36.89
C MET A 39 -1.21 26.30 -35.46
N LEU A 40 -2.26 26.78 -34.78
CA LEU A 40 -2.66 26.28 -33.45
C LEU A 40 -3.13 24.82 -33.52
N ASP A 41 -3.97 24.48 -34.50
CA ASP A 41 -4.41 23.10 -34.70
C ASP A 41 -3.22 22.15 -34.98
N MET A 42 -2.19 22.63 -35.67
CA MET A 42 -0.96 21.86 -35.90
C MET A 42 -0.12 21.68 -34.62
N LEU A 43 -0.06 22.68 -33.74
CA LEU A 43 0.61 22.57 -32.44
C LEU A 43 -0.11 21.56 -31.52
N ASP A 44 -1.44 21.59 -31.50
CA ASP A 44 -2.23 20.61 -30.72
C ASP A 44 -2.00 19.17 -31.22
N GLN A 45 -1.83 18.97 -32.53
CA GLN A 45 -1.50 17.65 -33.10
C GLN A 45 -0.11 17.17 -32.69
N LEU A 46 0.89 18.06 -32.63
CA LEU A 46 2.24 17.71 -32.16
C LEU A 46 2.23 17.34 -30.67
N ASP A 47 1.50 18.10 -29.85
CA ASP A 47 1.31 17.78 -28.43
C ASP A 47 0.61 16.42 -28.24
N GLU A 48 -0.32 16.05 -29.12
CA GLU A 48 -0.99 14.75 -29.08
C GLU A 48 -0.04 13.60 -29.46
N LEU A 49 0.82 13.79 -30.47
CA LEU A 49 1.86 12.83 -30.86
C LEU A 49 2.85 12.59 -29.72
N ASP A 50 3.38 13.65 -29.11
CA ASP A 50 4.30 13.55 -27.96
C ASP A 50 3.64 12.81 -26.78
N ARG A 51 2.34 13.05 -26.56
CA ARG A 51 1.57 12.33 -25.52
C ARG A 51 1.42 10.85 -25.83
N MET A 52 1.30 10.46 -27.10
CA MET A 52 1.24 9.06 -27.48
C MET A 52 2.59 8.37 -27.27
N ASP A 53 3.68 9.01 -27.69
CA ASP A 53 5.05 8.49 -27.53
C ASP A 53 5.41 8.34 -26.05
N PHE A 54 5.06 9.35 -25.23
CA PHE A 54 5.18 9.27 -23.78
C PHE A 54 4.47 8.04 -23.18
N ARG A 55 3.20 7.83 -23.55
CA ARG A 55 2.40 6.71 -23.03
C ARG A 55 2.93 5.36 -23.50
N GLU A 56 3.43 5.28 -24.73
CA GLU A 56 4.01 4.06 -25.27
C GLU A 56 5.34 3.72 -24.58
N ALA A 57 6.23 4.71 -24.39
CA ALA A 57 7.46 4.53 -23.65
C ALA A 57 7.21 4.06 -22.20
N LEU A 58 6.19 4.62 -21.51
CA LEU A 58 5.79 4.13 -20.17
C LEU A 58 5.24 2.70 -20.18
N ARG A 59 4.46 2.31 -21.21
CA ARG A 59 3.98 0.93 -21.35
C ARG A 59 5.13 -0.04 -21.56
N GLN A 60 6.07 0.30 -22.43
CA GLN A 60 7.28 -0.50 -22.68
C GLN A 60 8.15 -0.60 -21.43
N ALA A 61 8.34 0.50 -20.69
CA ALA A 61 9.04 0.49 -19.41
C ALA A 61 8.37 -0.47 -18.41
N SER A 62 7.05 -0.40 -18.27
CA SER A 62 6.27 -1.28 -17.38
C SER A 62 6.37 -2.75 -17.78
N SER A 63 6.34 -3.03 -19.09
CA SER A 63 6.58 -4.38 -19.63
C SER A 63 7.99 -4.89 -19.29
N CYS A 64 9.01 -4.06 -19.46
CA CYS A 64 10.39 -4.40 -19.08
C CYS A 64 10.57 -4.61 -17.56
N ILE A 65 9.88 -3.83 -16.72
CA ILE A 65 9.85 -4.05 -15.26
C ILE A 65 9.25 -5.41 -14.93
N SER A 66 8.10 -5.75 -15.52
CA SER A 66 7.43 -7.03 -15.29
C SER A 66 8.26 -8.24 -15.75
N SER A 67 9.07 -8.06 -16.79
CA SER A 67 10.01 -9.06 -17.31
C SER A 67 11.36 -9.07 -16.56
N ARG A 68 11.52 -8.26 -15.50
CA ARG A 68 12.78 -8.06 -14.74
C ARG A 68 13.97 -7.62 -15.60
N LEU A 69 13.73 -6.93 -16.71
CA LEU A 69 14.75 -6.35 -17.58
C LEU A 69 14.99 -4.88 -17.20
N TYR A 70 15.70 -4.65 -16.09
CA TYR A 70 15.82 -3.31 -15.49
C TYR A 70 16.59 -2.29 -16.33
N SER A 71 17.56 -2.73 -17.16
CA SER A 71 18.26 -1.83 -18.09
C SER A 71 17.32 -1.29 -19.17
N CYS A 72 16.51 -2.16 -19.78
CA CYS A 72 15.47 -1.74 -20.71
C CYS A 72 14.49 -0.75 -20.05
N ALA A 73 14.02 -1.07 -18.85
CA ALA A 73 13.09 -0.19 -18.13
C ALA A 73 13.68 1.20 -17.86
N GLN A 74 14.97 1.28 -17.52
CA GLN A 74 15.67 2.56 -17.32
C GLN A 74 15.81 3.36 -18.60
N GLU A 75 16.14 2.71 -19.72
CA GLU A 75 16.25 3.33 -21.03
C GLU A 75 14.90 3.92 -21.46
N ARG A 76 13.81 3.13 -21.38
CA ARG A 76 12.45 3.59 -21.71
C ARG A 76 11.93 4.69 -20.77
N LEU A 77 12.31 4.67 -19.49
CA LEU A 77 11.98 5.76 -18.56
C LEU A 77 12.80 7.02 -18.80
N SER A 78 13.97 6.91 -19.44
CA SER A 78 14.75 8.07 -19.89
C SER A 78 14.09 8.70 -21.10
N GLU A 79 13.75 7.89 -22.11
CA GLU A 79 13.01 8.31 -23.30
C GLU A 79 11.67 8.97 -22.92
N ALA A 80 10.88 8.33 -22.05
CA ALA A 80 9.63 8.91 -21.55
C ALA A 80 9.83 10.25 -20.81
N SER A 81 11.01 10.50 -20.23
CA SER A 81 11.25 11.76 -19.53
C SER A 81 11.49 12.94 -20.47
N GLU A 82 11.85 12.70 -21.73
CA GLU A 82 12.02 13.73 -22.76
C GLU A 82 10.66 14.29 -23.22
N TYR A 83 9.62 13.46 -23.21
CA TYR A 83 8.24 13.84 -23.59
C TYR A 83 7.37 14.33 -22.42
N ALA A 84 7.88 14.34 -21.18
CA ALA A 84 7.10 14.61 -19.98
C ALA A 84 6.95 16.12 -19.67
N ASN A 85 6.02 16.78 -20.37
CA ASN A 85 5.84 18.24 -20.27
C ASN A 85 4.83 18.68 -19.19
N SER A 86 3.81 17.87 -18.87
CA SER A 86 2.79 18.23 -17.87
C SER A 86 3.10 17.68 -16.47
N GLU A 87 2.55 18.33 -15.42
CA GLU A 87 2.65 17.82 -14.04
C GLU A 87 2.02 16.44 -13.89
N SER A 88 0.98 16.13 -14.67
CA SER A 88 0.38 14.79 -14.72
C SER A 88 1.37 13.76 -15.27
N ASP A 89 2.11 14.07 -16.33
CA ASP A 89 3.06 13.16 -16.96
C ASP A 89 4.25 12.90 -16.03
N LYS A 90 4.77 13.95 -15.37
CA LYS A 90 5.80 13.82 -14.33
C LYS A 90 5.33 12.93 -13.19
N ALA A 91 4.08 13.04 -12.75
CA ALA A 91 3.51 12.20 -11.70
C ALA A 91 3.40 10.73 -12.14
N GLN A 92 3.00 10.46 -13.39
CA GLN A 92 2.96 9.10 -13.94
C GLN A 92 4.37 8.50 -14.03
N LEU A 93 5.33 9.27 -14.53
CA LEU A 93 6.72 8.84 -14.65
C LEU A 93 7.34 8.53 -13.28
N ALA A 94 7.05 9.36 -12.26
CA ALA A 94 7.47 9.11 -10.89
C ALA A 94 6.89 7.81 -10.32
N ARG A 95 5.62 7.48 -10.63
CA ARG A 95 5.01 6.20 -10.21
C ARG A 95 5.75 5.02 -10.81
N VAL A 96 5.98 5.00 -12.12
CA VAL A 96 6.69 3.88 -12.78
C VAL A 96 8.16 3.76 -12.32
N ARG A 97 8.83 4.88 -11.99
CA ARG A 97 10.15 4.87 -11.35
C ARG A 97 10.12 4.22 -9.96
N ASN A 98 9.11 4.53 -9.15
CA ASN A 98 8.93 3.89 -7.84
C ASN A 98 8.65 2.39 -7.99
N ASP A 99 7.86 1.99 -8.99
CA ASP A 99 7.59 0.59 -9.29
C ASP A 99 8.90 -0.14 -9.65
N LEU A 100 9.71 0.43 -10.55
CA LEU A 100 11.05 -0.10 -10.89
C LEU A 100 11.94 -0.27 -9.64
N GLU A 101 12.01 0.74 -8.77
CA GLU A 101 12.83 0.68 -7.56
C GLU A 101 12.32 -0.39 -6.57
N SER A 102 11.00 -0.50 -6.43
CA SER A 102 10.37 -1.49 -5.55
C SER A 102 10.62 -2.92 -6.03
N GLU A 103 10.50 -3.19 -7.33
CA GLU A 103 10.82 -4.50 -7.93
C GLU A 103 12.30 -4.85 -7.77
N ARG A 104 13.23 -3.90 -8.00
CA ARG A 104 14.66 -4.13 -7.76
C ARG A 104 14.96 -4.47 -6.29
N LYS A 105 14.28 -3.83 -5.35
CA LYS A 105 14.41 -4.15 -3.91
C LYS A 105 13.86 -5.53 -3.58
N LEU A 106 12.77 -5.96 -4.23
CA LEU A 106 12.21 -7.29 -4.06
C LEU A 106 13.17 -8.36 -4.58
N GLU A 107 13.69 -8.21 -5.80
CA GLU A 107 14.66 -9.14 -6.37
C GLU A 107 15.94 -9.24 -5.52
N ALA A 108 16.48 -8.09 -5.06
CA ALA A 108 17.64 -8.09 -4.18
C ALA A 108 17.40 -8.87 -2.87
N LYS A 109 16.18 -8.78 -2.31
CA LYS A 109 15.78 -9.57 -1.13
C LYS A 109 15.66 -11.06 -1.46
N GLU A 110 15.10 -11.42 -2.61
CA GLU A 110 15.02 -12.81 -3.08
C GLU A 110 16.42 -13.43 -3.23
N ILE A 111 17.34 -12.72 -3.89
CA ILE A 111 18.73 -13.15 -4.06
C ILE A 111 19.45 -13.29 -2.71
N ALA A 112 19.25 -12.33 -1.79
CA ALA A 112 19.85 -12.40 -0.46
C ALA A 112 19.34 -13.61 0.34
N LEU A 113 18.03 -13.89 0.28
CA LEU A 113 17.42 -15.04 0.93
C LEU A 113 17.92 -16.37 0.31
N ALA A 114 18.02 -16.45 -1.01
CA ALA A 114 18.57 -17.61 -1.71
C ALA A 114 20.03 -17.88 -1.29
N LYS A 115 20.86 -16.83 -1.19
CA LYS A 115 22.24 -16.92 -0.72
C LYS A 115 22.32 -17.36 0.74
N GLN A 116 21.41 -16.88 1.59
CA GLN A 116 21.34 -17.30 2.99
C GLN A 116 20.98 -18.79 3.10
N ARG A 117 19.98 -19.26 2.35
CA ARG A 117 19.60 -20.68 2.30
C ARG A 117 20.75 -21.56 1.81
N LYS A 118 21.47 -21.13 0.78
CA LYS A 118 22.66 -21.85 0.28
C LYS A 118 23.73 -21.97 1.37
N ARG A 119 24.06 -20.87 2.06
CA ARG A 119 25.02 -20.87 3.17
C ARG A 119 24.58 -21.75 4.33
N GLU A 120 23.29 -21.80 4.63
CA GLU A 120 22.76 -22.67 5.68
C GLU A 120 22.83 -24.15 5.27
N ALA A 121 22.51 -24.47 4.01
CA ALA A 121 22.65 -25.82 3.47
C ALA A 121 24.11 -26.29 3.51
N GLU A 122 25.06 -25.44 3.10
CA GLU A 122 26.50 -25.72 3.18
C GLU A 122 26.97 -25.94 4.64
N ARG A 123 26.46 -25.16 5.60
CA ARG A 123 26.77 -25.38 7.04
C ARG A 123 26.26 -26.73 7.52
N ARG A 124 25.01 -27.07 7.20
CA ARG A 124 24.41 -28.36 7.57
C ARG A 124 25.16 -29.53 6.93
N GLU A 125 25.64 -29.37 5.69
CA GLU A 125 26.46 -30.39 5.04
C GLU A 125 27.83 -30.54 5.70
N CYS A 126 28.50 -29.44 6.04
CA CYS A 126 29.75 -29.46 6.80
C CYS A 126 29.58 -30.13 8.19
N GLU A 127 28.48 -29.84 8.89
CA GLU A 127 28.15 -30.49 10.16
C GLU A 127 27.93 -32.00 9.99
N ARG A 128 27.16 -32.43 8.98
CA ARG A 128 27.01 -33.86 8.64
C ARG A 128 28.34 -34.53 8.35
N GLN A 129 29.23 -33.88 7.58
CA GLN A 129 30.56 -34.42 7.29
C GLN A 129 31.42 -34.55 8.55
N ARG A 130 31.37 -33.57 9.47
CA ARG A 130 32.08 -33.63 10.75
C ARG A 130 31.56 -34.75 11.64
N GLU A 131 30.25 -34.98 11.66
CA GLU A 131 29.64 -36.08 12.41
C GLU A 131 30.06 -37.44 11.85
N VAL A 132 30.01 -37.62 10.52
CA VAL A 132 30.50 -38.84 9.86
C VAL A 132 32.00 -39.07 10.14
N ALA A 133 32.82 -38.03 10.08
CA ALA A 133 34.25 -38.13 10.41
C ALA A 133 34.48 -38.49 11.88
N ARG A 134 33.67 -37.96 12.80
CA ARG A 134 33.73 -38.31 14.23
C ARG A 134 33.35 -39.78 14.46
N LEU A 135 32.30 -40.26 13.81
CA LEU A 135 31.88 -41.67 13.91
C LEU A 135 32.97 -42.61 13.38
N ARG A 136 33.59 -42.29 12.24
CA ARG A 136 34.72 -43.08 11.71
C ARG A 136 35.93 -43.12 12.66
N ARG A 137 36.24 -42.03 13.37
CA ARG A 137 37.32 -42.01 14.37
C ARG A 137 37.01 -42.93 15.55
N LEU A 138 35.78 -42.88 16.06
CA LEU A 138 35.35 -43.75 17.15
C LEU A 138 35.35 -45.24 16.73
N GLU A 139 34.99 -45.53 15.49
CA GLU A 139 35.07 -46.88 14.93
C GLU A 139 36.53 -47.38 14.87
N MET A 140 37.44 -46.55 14.36
CA MET A 140 38.88 -46.84 14.33
C MET A 140 39.50 -47.02 15.73
N GLU A 141 39.09 -46.20 16.72
CA GLU A 141 39.51 -46.35 18.12
C GLU A 141 39.07 -47.69 18.71
N ARG A 142 37.84 -48.13 18.42
CA ARG A 142 37.35 -49.46 18.87
C ARG A 142 38.11 -50.62 18.23
N GLU A 143 38.49 -50.49 16.96
CA GLU A 143 39.33 -51.50 16.29
C GLU A 143 40.71 -51.58 16.98
N MET A 144 41.34 -50.44 17.27
CA MET A 144 42.63 -50.41 17.98
C MET A 144 42.55 -50.98 19.40
N GLU A 145 41.49 -50.68 20.16
CA GLU A 145 41.29 -51.25 21.51
C GLU A 145 41.09 -52.77 21.50
N SER A 146 40.48 -53.30 20.44
CA SER A 146 40.36 -54.76 20.24
C SER A 146 41.72 -55.40 20.01
N ASP A 147 42.56 -54.77 19.19
CA ASP A 147 43.91 -55.25 18.88
C ASP A 147 44.86 -55.17 20.11
N ASP A 148 44.80 -54.08 20.89
CA ASP A 148 45.63 -53.89 22.10
C ASP A 148 45.29 -54.90 23.23
N ASN A 149 44.01 -55.23 23.41
CA ASN A 149 43.60 -56.25 24.39
C ASN A 149 44.15 -57.64 24.06
N LEU A 150 44.30 -57.96 22.77
CA LEU A 150 44.92 -59.23 22.33
C LEU A 150 46.42 -59.25 22.66
N ALA A 151 47.11 -58.12 22.50
CA ALA A 151 48.53 -57.99 22.81
C ALA A 151 48.83 -58.07 24.32
N MET A 152 48.05 -57.39 25.16
CA MET A 152 48.25 -57.37 26.62
C MET A 152 48.01 -58.74 27.28
N ASN A 153 47.05 -59.51 26.78
CA ASN A 153 46.76 -60.86 27.28
C ASN A 153 47.92 -61.84 27.00
N THR A 154 48.65 -61.62 25.89
CA THR A 154 49.83 -62.40 25.50
C THR A 154 51.03 -62.10 26.39
N PHE A 155 51.18 -60.85 26.86
CA PHE A 155 52.28 -60.43 27.72
C PHE A 155 52.16 -60.95 29.17
N MET A 156 50.95 -60.95 29.74
CA MET A 156 50.71 -61.35 31.14
C MET A 156 50.96 -62.85 31.42
N GLN A 157 50.90 -63.73 30.42
CA GLN A 157 51.24 -65.14 30.61
C GLN A 157 52.74 -65.39 30.85
N GLY A 158 53.63 -64.48 30.43
CA GLY A 158 55.09 -64.65 30.54
C GLY A 158 55.70 -64.39 31.92
N LEU A 159 54.99 -63.71 32.82
CA LEU A 159 55.57 -63.14 34.05
C LEU A 159 55.41 -64.03 35.31
N SER A 160 54.78 -65.20 35.20
CA SER A 160 54.41 -66.04 36.35
C SER A 160 55.45 -67.09 36.80
N GLN A 161 56.64 -67.16 36.18
CA GLN A 161 57.55 -68.32 36.32
C GLN A 161 58.80 -68.14 37.20
N GLY A 162 59.01 -67.02 37.91
CA GLY A 162 60.25 -66.84 38.68
C GLY A 162 60.07 -66.22 40.05
N LEU A 163 59.96 -67.02 41.12
CA LEU A 163 60.19 -66.63 42.52
C LEU A 163 60.07 -67.83 43.49
N SER A 164 61.17 -68.55 43.77
CA SER A 164 61.21 -69.55 44.86
C SER A 164 62.63 -69.93 45.34
N ASP A 165 63.34 -69.05 46.05
CA ASP A 165 64.48 -69.48 46.88
C ASP A 165 64.92 -68.40 47.91
N LEU A 166 64.52 -68.50 49.19
CA LEU A 166 64.94 -67.52 50.22
C LEU A 166 64.69 -67.92 51.70
N ALA A 167 65.19 -69.07 52.15
CA ALA A 167 64.91 -69.58 53.51
C ALA A 167 66.01 -69.38 54.58
N GLU A 168 67.25 -69.02 54.25
CA GLU A 168 68.38 -69.15 55.21
C GLU A 168 68.96 -67.84 55.79
N ARG A 169 68.32 -66.69 55.57
CA ARG A 169 68.76 -65.37 56.07
C ARG A 169 67.90 -64.85 57.22
N ASN A 170 67.81 -65.51 58.39
CA ASN A 170 66.80 -65.14 59.42
C ASN A 170 67.29 -64.57 60.78
N ALA A 171 68.56 -64.71 61.18
CA ALA A 171 68.97 -64.28 62.54
C ALA A 171 69.53 -62.85 62.62
N GLN A 172 70.45 -62.44 61.73
CA GLN A 172 70.85 -61.02 61.56
C GLN A 172 69.69 -60.18 61.01
N ARG A 173 68.80 -60.82 60.26
CA ARG A 173 67.54 -60.23 59.77
C ARG A 173 66.69 -59.71 60.92
N ASN A 174 66.69 -60.28 62.13
CA ASN A 174 65.74 -59.86 63.18
C ASN A 174 65.97 -58.43 63.71
N LEU A 175 67.20 -57.93 63.74
CA LEU A 175 67.49 -56.53 64.11
C LEU A 175 67.21 -55.57 62.95
N GLU A 176 67.58 -55.98 61.73
CA GLU A 176 67.19 -55.29 60.50
C GLU A 176 65.67 -55.30 60.29
N ILE A 177 64.96 -56.34 60.74
CA ILE A 177 63.51 -56.49 60.72
C ILE A 177 62.91 -55.49 61.71
N ASN A 178 63.46 -55.34 62.92
CA ASN A 178 62.91 -54.39 63.88
C ASN A 178 63.09 -52.91 63.47
N SER A 179 64.22 -52.55 62.83
CA SER A 179 64.38 -51.22 62.23
C SER A 179 63.55 -51.07 60.95
N ALA A 180 63.48 -52.10 60.11
CA ALA A 180 62.62 -52.14 58.93
C ALA A 180 61.13 -52.08 59.29
N ILE A 181 60.68 -52.64 60.41
CA ILE A 181 59.30 -52.55 60.90
C ILE A 181 58.97 -51.12 61.28
N ARG A 182 59.87 -50.40 61.95
CA ARG A 182 59.63 -48.97 62.28
C ARG A 182 59.60 -48.10 61.03
N GLN A 183 60.52 -48.34 60.09
CA GLN A 183 60.52 -47.66 58.79
C GLN A 183 59.28 -48.02 57.97
N ALA A 184 58.85 -49.28 58.00
CA ALA A 184 57.64 -49.76 57.34
C ALA A 184 56.38 -49.14 57.94
N ASN A 185 56.29 -49.03 59.27
CA ASN A 185 55.17 -48.36 59.94
C ASN A 185 55.12 -46.86 59.61
N ALA A 186 56.27 -46.17 59.60
CA ALA A 186 56.35 -44.76 59.19
C ALA A 186 55.97 -44.56 57.72
N MET A 187 56.43 -45.45 56.83
CA MET A 187 56.05 -45.45 55.42
C MET A 187 54.56 -45.74 55.23
N GLN A 188 54.00 -46.68 56.00
CA GLN A 188 52.59 -47.02 55.96
C GLN A 188 51.71 -45.87 56.46
N GLU A 189 52.12 -45.16 57.52
CA GLU A 189 51.44 -43.95 57.98
C GLU A 189 51.48 -42.84 56.94
N GLN A 190 52.62 -42.65 56.26
CA GLN A 190 52.75 -41.68 55.18
C GLN A 190 51.83 -42.04 54.00
N GLN A 191 51.85 -43.29 53.55
CA GLN A 191 50.95 -43.80 52.51
C GLN A 191 49.47 -43.62 52.87
N ARG A 192 49.11 -43.87 54.14
CA ARG A 192 47.74 -43.67 54.61
C ARG A 192 47.32 -42.19 54.57
N ARG A 193 48.22 -41.26 54.91
CA ARG A 193 47.94 -39.82 54.82
C ARG A 193 47.79 -39.37 53.36
N GLU A 194 48.68 -39.81 52.49
CA GLU A 194 48.63 -39.52 51.05
C GLU A 194 47.33 -40.06 50.44
N TYR A 195 46.94 -41.29 50.77
CA TYR A 195 45.68 -41.90 50.33
C TYR A 195 44.44 -41.10 50.80
N LEU A 196 44.41 -40.67 52.06
CA LEU A 196 43.30 -39.85 52.58
C LEU A 196 43.24 -38.47 51.91
N GLU A 197 44.39 -37.86 51.66
CA GLU A 197 44.48 -36.58 50.96
C GLU A 197 44.02 -36.72 49.50
N GLU A 198 44.43 -37.78 48.81
CA GLU A 198 43.98 -38.08 47.45
C GLU A 198 42.47 -38.34 47.41
N GLN A 199 41.93 -39.07 48.39
CA GLN A 199 40.48 -39.26 48.51
C GLN A 199 39.74 -37.94 48.75
N ARG A 200 40.28 -37.01 49.55
CA ARG A 200 39.70 -35.67 49.75
C ARG A 200 39.72 -34.87 48.44
N ARG A 201 40.86 -34.85 47.74
CA ARG A 201 40.99 -34.17 46.43
C ARG A 201 40.06 -34.78 45.37
N ALA A 202 39.85 -36.10 45.38
CA ALA A 202 38.89 -36.75 44.49
C ALA A 202 37.45 -36.30 44.76
N ARG A 203 37.03 -36.24 46.03
CA ARG A 203 35.70 -35.74 46.42
C ARG A 203 35.50 -34.27 46.08
N GLU A 204 36.53 -33.43 46.28
CA GLU A 204 36.48 -32.01 45.92
C GLU A 204 36.32 -31.83 44.40
N ARG A 205 37.06 -32.62 43.59
CA ARG A 205 36.94 -32.60 42.12
C ARG A 205 35.55 -33.05 41.66
N GLU A 206 34.98 -34.09 42.27
CA GLU A 206 33.63 -34.56 41.97
C GLU A 206 32.57 -33.51 42.34
N ALA A 207 32.68 -32.88 43.52
CA ALA A 207 31.79 -31.81 43.94
C ALA A 207 31.89 -30.56 43.06
N GLU A 208 33.10 -30.19 42.62
CA GLU A 208 33.29 -29.08 41.68
C GLU A 208 32.68 -29.39 40.31
N TRP A 209 32.86 -30.62 39.83
CA TRP A 209 32.28 -31.09 38.57
C TRP A 209 30.74 -31.05 38.62
N GLN A 210 30.13 -31.57 39.69
CA GLN A 210 28.68 -31.51 39.90
C GLN A 210 28.17 -30.05 39.96
N ARG A 211 28.89 -29.15 40.65
CA ARG A 211 28.54 -27.72 40.68
C ARG A 211 28.62 -27.06 39.31
N LYS A 212 29.63 -27.41 38.49
CA LYS A 212 29.74 -26.91 37.12
C LYS A 212 28.59 -27.41 36.25
N GLN A 213 28.22 -28.67 36.38
CA GLN A 213 27.10 -29.25 35.64
C GLN A 213 25.77 -28.60 36.03
N GLN A 214 25.50 -28.41 37.33
CA GLN A 214 24.31 -27.69 37.80
C GLN A 214 24.25 -26.26 37.26
N ARG A 215 25.36 -25.51 37.32
CA ARG A 215 25.42 -24.15 36.76
C ARG A 215 25.13 -24.12 35.26
N TYR A 216 25.60 -25.12 34.51
CA TYR A 216 25.34 -25.22 33.08
C TYR A 216 23.85 -25.48 32.80
N GLU A 217 23.22 -26.39 33.56
CA GLU A 217 21.79 -26.67 33.45
C GLU A 217 20.93 -25.46 33.84
N ASP A 218 21.27 -24.76 34.90
CA ASP A 218 20.58 -23.54 35.33
C ASP A 218 20.69 -22.42 34.27
N GLN A 219 21.86 -22.24 33.66
CA GLN A 219 22.04 -21.31 32.55
C GLN A 219 21.19 -21.70 31.33
N GLN A 220 21.12 -22.98 30.99
CA GLN A 220 20.25 -23.46 29.91
C GLN A 220 18.77 -23.22 30.21
N ARG A 221 18.33 -23.49 31.44
CA ARG A 221 16.94 -23.25 31.87
C ARG A 221 16.59 -21.77 31.84
N ALA A 222 17.46 -20.90 32.34
CA ALA A 222 17.25 -19.45 32.31
C ALA A 222 17.14 -18.92 30.87
N LEU A 223 18.01 -19.40 29.96
CA LEU A 223 17.97 -19.01 28.54
C LEU A 223 16.71 -19.53 27.84
N ALA A 224 16.27 -20.75 28.14
CA ALA A 224 15.02 -21.31 27.63
C ALA A 224 13.80 -20.53 28.13
N GLU A 225 13.76 -20.15 29.41
CA GLU A 225 12.68 -19.35 29.98
C GLU A 225 12.63 -17.95 29.34
N GLN A 226 13.78 -17.30 29.15
CA GLN A 226 13.86 -16.00 28.49
C GLN A 226 13.32 -16.07 27.05
N LYS A 227 13.68 -17.12 26.29
CA LYS A 227 13.14 -17.33 24.94
C LYS A 227 11.63 -17.54 24.95
N ARG A 228 11.09 -18.32 25.90
CA ARG A 228 9.64 -18.54 26.03
C ARG A 228 8.90 -17.24 26.34
N LYS A 229 9.43 -16.40 27.24
CA LYS A 229 8.84 -15.09 27.56
C LYS A 229 8.85 -14.16 26.35
N ALA A 230 9.99 -14.05 25.65
CA ALA A 230 10.10 -13.24 24.44
C ALA A 230 9.17 -13.70 23.32
N GLU A 231 9.00 -15.02 23.12
CA GLU A 231 8.04 -15.55 22.14
C GLU A 231 6.60 -15.23 22.54
N GLN A 232 6.25 -15.36 23.82
CA GLN A 232 4.91 -15.08 24.32
C GLN A 232 4.56 -13.59 24.18
N GLU A 233 5.49 -12.69 24.48
CA GLU A 233 5.33 -11.24 24.27
C GLU A 233 5.13 -10.93 22.78
N ARG A 234 5.99 -11.47 21.91
CA ARG A 234 5.86 -11.30 20.47
C ARG A 234 4.52 -11.81 19.93
N ARG A 235 4.02 -12.94 20.44
CA ARG A 235 2.69 -13.46 20.09
C ARG A 235 1.57 -12.52 20.53
N ARG A 236 1.65 -11.96 21.75
CA ARG A 236 0.67 -10.98 22.26
C ARG A 236 0.68 -9.69 21.44
N GLU A 237 1.86 -9.19 21.07
CA GLU A 237 1.99 -8.00 20.21
C GLU A 237 1.39 -8.23 18.83
N LEU A 238 1.66 -9.38 18.21
CA LEU A 238 1.06 -9.75 16.93
C LEU A 238 -0.46 -9.89 17.01
N GLU A 239 -0.99 -10.50 18.08
CA GLU A 239 -2.44 -10.60 18.28
C GLU A 239 -3.08 -9.22 18.47
N LEU A 240 -2.45 -8.34 19.25
CA LEU A 240 -2.91 -6.97 19.45
C LEU A 240 -2.88 -6.16 18.15
N ALA A 241 -1.82 -6.32 17.34
CA ALA A 241 -1.73 -5.69 16.03
C ALA A 241 -2.86 -6.16 15.09
N ARG A 242 -3.12 -7.48 15.02
CA ARG A 242 -4.22 -8.04 14.23
C ARG A 242 -5.59 -7.55 14.71
N LYS A 243 -5.80 -7.43 16.02
CA LYS A 243 -7.05 -6.87 16.58
C LYS A 243 -7.23 -5.40 16.18
N ARG A 244 -6.18 -4.58 16.27
CA ARG A 244 -6.23 -3.16 15.87
C ARG A 244 -6.51 -3.01 14.37
N GLU A 245 -5.88 -3.80 13.53
CA GLU A 245 -6.12 -3.79 12.09
C GLU A 245 -7.56 -4.22 11.75
N ALA A 246 -8.06 -5.29 12.37
CA ALA A 246 -9.44 -5.75 12.19
C ALA A 246 -10.46 -4.69 12.65
N GLU A 247 -10.21 -4.01 13.77
CA GLU A 247 -11.07 -2.94 14.27
C GLU A 247 -11.04 -1.71 13.35
N GLN A 248 -9.88 -1.33 12.82
CA GLN A 248 -9.78 -0.23 11.85
C GLN A 248 -10.54 -0.54 10.56
N LEU A 249 -10.40 -1.76 10.03
CA LEU A 249 -11.14 -2.20 8.84
C LEU A 249 -12.65 -2.24 9.10
N ALA A 250 -13.08 -2.69 10.29
CA ALA A 250 -14.48 -2.69 10.68
C ALA A 250 -15.06 -1.26 10.74
N ARG A 251 -14.33 -0.31 11.35
CA ARG A 251 -14.71 1.11 11.41
C ARG A 251 -14.77 1.76 10.03
N GLN A 252 -13.86 1.41 9.11
CA GLN A 252 -13.89 1.90 7.72
C GLN A 252 -15.13 1.40 6.98
N ARG A 253 -15.42 0.09 7.04
CA ARG A 253 -16.62 -0.50 6.44
C ARG A 253 -17.91 0.09 7.01
N GLU A 254 -17.93 0.40 8.30
CA GLU A 254 -19.09 1.06 8.91
C GLU A 254 -19.30 2.48 8.38
N LYS A 255 -18.23 3.27 8.27
CA LYS A 255 -18.29 4.62 7.68
C LYS A 255 -18.75 4.60 6.22
N GLU A 256 -18.24 3.66 5.41
CA GLU A 256 -18.65 3.49 4.02
C GLU A 256 -20.14 3.13 3.92
N ARG A 257 -20.63 2.20 4.76
CA ARG A 257 -22.07 1.87 4.79
C ARG A 257 -22.93 3.07 5.16
N GLN A 258 -22.53 3.86 6.16
CA GLN A 258 -23.24 5.07 6.55
C GLN A 258 -23.24 6.14 5.45
N GLN A 259 -22.13 6.31 4.72
CA GLN A 259 -22.06 7.22 3.57
C GLN A 259 -22.97 6.75 2.44
N GLN A 260 -22.92 5.48 2.07
CA GLN A 260 -23.75 4.90 1.03
C GLN A 260 -25.26 4.96 1.37
N GLU A 261 -25.61 4.82 2.65
CA GLU A 261 -27.00 4.99 3.10
C GLU A 261 -27.46 6.45 3.00
N LYS A 262 -26.65 7.40 3.47
CA LYS A 262 -26.94 8.84 3.33
C LYS A 262 -27.09 9.26 1.87
N GLU A 263 -26.22 8.77 0.98
CA GLU A 263 -26.31 9.05 -0.45
C GLU A 263 -27.60 8.48 -1.06
N ARG A 264 -27.98 7.25 -0.70
CA ARG A 264 -29.25 6.66 -1.14
C ARG A 264 -30.46 7.45 -0.64
N GLN A 265 -30.44 7.92 0.61
CA GLN A 265 -31.52 8.75 1.16
C GLN A 265 -31.61 10.10 0.43
N LEU A 266 -30.48 10.77 0.18
CA LEU A 266 -30.44 12.03 -0.56
C LEU A 266 -30.91 11.86 -2.01
N GLN A 267 -30.56 10.76 -2.67
CA GLN A 267 -31.04 10.46 -4.02
C GLN A 267 -32.55 10.19 -4.04
N ALA A 268 -33.06 9.40 -3.08
CA ALA A 268 -34.48 9.13 -2.94
C ALA A 268 -35.27 10.42 -2.67
N GLU A 269 -34.78 11.30 -1.79
CA GLU A 269 -35.39 12.59 -1.50
C GLU A 269 -35.41 13.52 -2.73
N LYS A 270 -34.30 13.58 -3.49
CA LYS A 270 -34.24 14.36 -4.74
C LYS A 270 -35.26 13.85 -5.76
N LEU A 271 -35.35 12.52 -5.94
CA LEU A 271 -36.31 11.91 -6.85
C LEU A 271 -37.76 12.20 -6.40
N ALA A 272 -38.05 12.06 -5.11
CA ALA A 272 -39.37 12.36 -4.54
C ALA A 272 -39.75 13.83 -4.75
N LYS A 273 -38.83 14.78 -4.52
CA LYS A 273 -39.06 16.21 -4.78
C LYS A 273 -39.30 16.48 -6.26
N GLN A 274 -38.55 15.86 -7.17
CA GLN A 274 -38.75 16.01 -8.60
C GLN A 274 -40.10 15.44 -9.06
N GLN A 275 -40.50 14.27 -8.54
CA GLN A 275 -41.80 13.67 -8.82
C GLN A 275 -42.95 14.54 -8.29
N ALA A 276 -42.84 15.03 -7.04
CA ALA A 276 -43.82 15.94 -6.45
C ALA A 276 -43.94 17.24 -7.25
N LYS A 277 -42.82 17.80 -7.70
CA LYS A 277 -42.80 18.99 -8.57
C LYS A 277 -43.50 18.74 -9.91
N LYS A 278 -43.20 17.63 -10.59
CA LYS A 278 -43.87 17.27 -11.85
C LYS A 278 -45.37 17.11 -11.65
N ALA A 279 -45.78 16.33 -10.64
CA ALA A 279 -47.19 16.12 -10.32
C ALA A 279 -47.92 17.43 -9.97
N TYR A 280 -47.25 18.37 -9.31
CA TYR A 280 -47.80 19.70 -9.01
C TYR A 280 -48.01 20.52 -10.30
N LEU A 281 -47.01 20.57 -11.19
CA LEU A 281 -47.11 21.28 -12.48
C LEU A 281 -48.19 20.67 -13.39
N ASP A 282 -48.31 19.35 -13.41
CA ASP A 282 -49.36 18.66 -14.18
C ASP A 282 -50.76 18.99 -13.65
N LYS A 283 -50.94 19.02 -12.32
CA LYS A 283 -52.20 19.45 -11.68
C LYS A 283 -52.53 20.90 -12.02
N LEU A 284 -51.54 21.80 -11.95
CA LEU A 284 -51.72 23.20 -12.34
C LEU A 284 -52.17 23.29 -13.80
N LEU A 285 -51.47 22.62 -14.72
CA LEU A 285 -51.82 22.61 -16.15
C LEU A 285 -53.27 22.18 -16.37
N SER A 286 -53.68 21.07 -15.74
CA SER A 286 -55.04 20.52 -15.92
C SER A 286 -56.16 21.41 -15.36
N GLY A 287 -55.89 22.19 -14.31
CA GLY A 287 -56.89 23.05 -13.69
C GLY A 287 -56.82 24.53 -14.12
N THR A 288 -55.82 24.93 -14.90
CA THR A 288 -55.66 26.32 -15.36
C THR A 288 -56.74 26.67 -16.37
N ARG A 289 -57.46 27.75 -16.12
CA ARG A 289 -58.48 28.26 -17.03
C ARG A 289 -58.02 29.59 -17.60
N LEU A 290 -57.78 29.62 -18.91
CA LEU A 290 -57.38 30.82 -19.64
C LEU A 290 -58.52 31.31 -20.52
N GLY A 291 -58.59 32.63 -20.70
CA GLY A 291 -59.53 33.29 -21.60
C GLY A 291 -58.90 34.53 -22.24
N ALA A 292 -59.51 34.96 -23.34
CA ALA A 292 -59.19 36.24 -23.97
C ALA A 292 -60.21 37.30 -23.53
N MET A 293 -59.74 38.52 -23.33
CA MET A 293 -60.56 39.67 -22.93
C MET A 293 -60.13 40.90 -23.70
N ASN A 294 -61.04 41.84 -23.90
CA ASN A 294 -60.73 43.12 -24.53
C ASN A 294 -60.42 44.16 -23.45
N CYS A 295 -59.21 44.69 -23.48
CA CYS A 295 -58.71 45.71 -22.58
C CYS A 295 -58.30 46.93 -23.41
N TYR A 296 -59.07 48.00 -23.28
CA TYR A 296 -58.79 49.29 -23.94
C TYR A 296 -58.62 49.19 -25.47
N GLY A 297 -59.33 48.26 -26.11
CA GLY A 297 -59.26 48.04 -27.57
C GLY A 297 -58.24 46.98 -27.99
N GLU A 298 -57.47 46.43 -27.06
CA GLU A 298 -56.48 45.38 -27.31
C GLU A 298 -56.94 44.04 -26.72
N ILE A 299 -56.64 42.92 -27.37
CA ILE A 299 -56.99 41.60 -26.85
C ILE A 299 -55.86 41.13 -25.92
N HIS A 300 -56.19 40.90 -24.66
CA HIS A 300 -55.29 40.36 -23.64
C HIS A 300 -55.67 38.93 -23.29
N ILE A 301 -54.67 38.12 -22.99
CA ILE A 301 -54.84 36.75 -22.50
C ILE A 301 -54.57 36.75 -21.00
N GLY A 302 -55.50 36.17 -20.23
CA GLY A 302 -55.37 36.03 -18.78
C GLY A 302 -56.17 34.83 -18.27
N GLY A 303 -56.22 34.63 -16.96
CA GLY A 303 -56.96 33.50 -16.40
C GLY A 303 -56.71 33.23 -14.91
N GLN A 304 -57.22 32.08 -14.47
CA GLN A 304 -57.18 31.66 -13.08
C GLN A 304 -56.40 30.34 -12.94
N LEU A 305 -55.44 30.29 -12.01
CA LEU A 305 -54.77 29.05 -11.62
C LEU A 305 -55.59 28.32 -10.54
N PRO A 306 -55.62 26.99 -10.57
CA PRO A 306 -56.23 26.22 -9.49
C PRO A 306 -55.36 26.34 -8.22
N LYS A 307 -56.00 26.41 -7.05
CA LYS A 307 -55.30 26.36 -5.76
C LYS A 307 -54.93 24.91 -5.45
N VAL A 308 -53.70 24.52 -5.80
CA VAL A 308 -53.15 23.17 -5.52
C VAL A 308 -52.21 23.24 -4.31
N GLU A 309 -52.43 22.39 -3.30
CA GLU A 309 -51.57 22.27 -2.12
C GLU A 309 -50.97 20.86 -2.01
N PRO A 310 -49.73 20.71 -1.51
CA PRO A 310 -48.77 21.77 -1.16
C PRO A 310 -48.12 22.41 -2.41
N LYS A 311 -47.70 23.68 -2.30
CA LYS A 311 -46.98 24.39 -3.37
C LYS A 311 -45.56 23.82 -3.52
N ALA A 312 -45.28 23.19 -4.67
CA ALA A 312 -43.95 22.63 -4.96
C ALA A 312 -42.99 23.63 -5.62
N VAL A 313 -43.53 24.70 -6.22
CA VAL A 313 -42.77 25.81 -6.83
C VAL A 313 -43.37 27.15 -6.39
N GLY A 314 -42.53 28.18 -6.32
CA GLY A 314 -42.94 29.51 -5.86
C GLY A 314 -43.67 30.35 -6.91
N CYS A 315 -43.32 30.18 -8.18
CA CYS A 315 -43.91 30.89 -9.31
C CYS A 315 -43.97 29.97 -10.53
N VAL A 316 -44.83 30.30 -11.49
CA VAL A 316 -45.05 29.49 -12.70
C VAL A 316 -45.20 30.34 -13.95
N ASP A 317 -44.68 29.83 -15.06
CA ASP A 317 -44.93 30.36 -16.39
C ASP A 317 -45.98 29.47 -17.08
N VAL A 318 -47.01 30.07 -17.65
CA VAL A 318 -48.07 29.35 -18.36
C VAL A 318 -47.94 29.57 -19.85
N HIS A 319 -47.44 28.55 -20.55
CA HIS A 319 -47.46 28.53 -22.01
C HIS A 319 -48.88 28.25 -22.49
N TYR A 320 -49.37 29.06 -23.41
CA TYR A 320 -50.73 28.95 -23.92
C TYR A 320 -50.76 28.92 -25.45
N ARG A 321 -51.86 28.39 -26.00
CA ARG A 321 -52.21 28.45 -27.41
C ARG A 321 -53.59 29.07 -27.56
N VAL A 322 -53.68 30.10 -28.38
CA VAL A 322 -54.94 30.74 -28.78
C VAL A 322 -55.29 30.24 -30.16
N SER A 323 -56.54 29.87 -30.38
CA SER A 323 -57.05 29.47 -31.69
C SER A 323 -58.40 30.11 -31.95
N CYS A 324 -58.61 30.61 -33.16
CA CYS A 324 -59.94 30.99 -33.60
C CYS A 324 -60.61 29.84 -34.36
N PRO A 325 -61.84 29.42 -33.98
CA PRO A 325 -62.56 28.36 -34.68
C PRO A 325 -62.95 28.73 -36.11
N VAL A 326 -63.13 30.01 -36.43
CA VAL A 326 -63.59 30.47 -37.76
C VAL A 326 -62.45 30.54 -38.77
N SER A 327 -61.29 31.06 -38.37
CA SER A 327 -60.17 31.30 -39.30
C SER A 327 -59.13 30.18 -39.33
N ALA A 328 -59.25 29.19 -38.44
CA ALA A 328 -58.25 28.11 -38.23
C ALA A 328 -56.83 28.62 -37.90
N ARG A 329 -56.65 29.91 -37.62
CA ARG A 329 -55.37 30.49 -37.20
C ARG A 329 -55.14 30.24 -35.72
N SER A 330 -53.88 29.97 -35.35
CA SER A 330 -53.47 29.83 -33.96
C SER A 330 -52.14 30.53 -33.70
N THR A 331 -52.00 31.12 -32.52
CA THR A 331 -50.73 31.65 -32.01
C THR A 331 -50.44 31.10 -30.62
N THR A 332 -49.19 31.18 -30.19
CA THR A 332 -48.73 30.71 -28.88
C THR A 332 -48.03 31.84 -28.15
N GLY A 333 -48.17 31.88 -26.84
CA GLY A 333 -47.50 32.84 -25.98
C GLY A 333 -47.18 32.24 -24.60
N VAL A 334 -46.62 33.06 -23.73
CA VAL A 334 -46.25 32.70 -22.36
C VAL A 334 -46.73 33.79 -21.43
N LEU A 335 -47.44 33.41 -20.38
CA LEU A 335 -47.73 34.28 -19.24
C LEU A 335 -46.60 34.07 -18.23
N ASP A 336 -45.62 34.98 -18.24
CA ASP A 336 -44.46 34.92 -17.34
C ASP A 336 -44.88 35.32 -15.91
N TYR A 337 -44.33 34.64 -14.90
CA TYR A 337 -44.59 34.93 -13.48
C TYR A 337 -46.07 34.93 -13.06
N PHE A 338 -46.90 34.13 -13.72
CA PHE A 338 -48.34 34.18 -13.58
C PHE A 338 -48.83 33.83 -12.16
N THR A 339 -49.43 34.81 -11.47
CA THR A 339 -49.87 34.67 -10.06
C THR A 339 -51.36 34.34 -9.87
N SER A 340 -52.09 34.08 -10.97
CA SER A 340 -53.55 33.95 -11.03
C SER A 340 -54.27 35.26 -10.75
N PHE A 341 -55.06 35.74 -11.73
CA PHE A 341 -55.82 36.97 -11.59
C PHE A 341 -57.26 36.76 -12.07
N ASP A 342 -58.22 37.37 -11.37
CA ASP A 342 -59.63 37.29 -11.77
C ASP A 342 -59.85 38.16 -13.03
N MET A 343 -59.59 37.60 -14.22
CA MET A 343 -59.97 38.05 -15.57
C MET A 343 -60.20 39.57 -15.74
N GLY A 344 -59.24 40.39 -15.30
CA GLY A 344 -59.28 41.83 -15.43
C GLY A 344 -58.09 42.35 -16.22
N CYS A 345 -58.18 43.62 -16.63
CA CYS A 345 -57.18 44.27 -17.50
C CYS A 345 -55.88 44.70 -16.80
N PHE A 346 -55.76 44.43 -15.50
CA PHE A 346 -54.58 44.78 -14.70
C PHE A 346 -53.99 43.50 -14.13
N GLY A 347 -52.70 43.27 -14.34
CA GLY A 347 -51.97 42.11 -13.80
C GLY A 347 -51.19 41.34 -14.87
N ASP A 348 -50.90 40.07 -14.57
CA ASP A 348 -50.13 39.15 -15.40
C ASP A 348 -50.94 38.72 -16.63
N THR A 349 -51.08 39.63 -17.60
CA THR A 349 -51.73 39.38 -18.89
C THR A 349 -50.73 39.55 -20.03
N ASP A 350 -50.90 38.77 -21.09
CA ASP A 350 -50.08 38.90 -22.30
C ASP A 350 -50.93 39.46 -23.44
N LYS A 351 -50.35 40.41 -24.19
CA LYS A 351 -51.05 41.10 -25.27
C LYS A 351 -50.98 40.25 -26.53
N LEU A 352 -52.14 39.97 -27.12
CA LEU A 352 -52.22 39.24 -28.38
C LEU A 352 -51.80 40.16 -29.54
N THR A 353 -50.55 40.01 -30.00
CA THR A 353 -49.99 40.83 -31.09
C THR A 353 -50.52 40.47 -32.48
N SER A 354 -51.12 39.29 -32.63
CA SER A 354 -51.58 38.76 -33.91
C SER A 354 -53.09 38.87 -34.04
N ASP A 355 -53.57 39.51 -35.11
CA ASP A 355 -54.99 39.50 -35.45
C ASP A 355 -55.39 38.12 -36.01
N LEU A 356 -56.16 37.37 -35.21
CA LEU A 356 -56.70 36.06 -35.57
C LEU A 356 -58.04 36.16 -36.31
N GLY A 357 -58.58 37.37 -36.50
CA GLY A 357 -59.81 37.66 -37.23
C GLY A 357 -61.10 37.40 -36.43
N CYS A 358 -61.01 37.28 -35.10
CA CYS A 358 -62.13 36.88 -34.25
C CYS A 358 -62.19 37.75 -33.00
N LYS A 359 -63.39 37.96 -32.46
CA LYS A 359 -63.56 38.75 -31.23
C LYS A 359 -63.00 38.00 -30.03
N ALA A 360 -62.63 38.71 -28.97
CA ALA A 360 -62.06 38.12 -27.75
C ALA A 360 -62.91 36.95 -27.19
N GLU A 361 -64.24 37.09 -27.21
CA GLU A 361 -65.21 36.08 -26.74
C GLU A 361 -65.22 34.79 -27.57
N GLU A 362 -64.79 34.85 -28.83
CA GLU A 362 -64.80 33.72 -29.77
C GLU A 362 -63.48 32.92 -29.74
N LEU A 363 -62.44 33.48 -29.14
CA LEU A 363 -61.12 32.87 -29.07
C LEU A 363 -61.10 31.73 -28.05
N LYS A 364 -60.57 30.57 -28.46
CA LYS A 364 -60.31 29.43 -27.57
C LYS A 364 -58.86 29.48 -27.11
N VAL A 365 -58.66 29.80 -25.83
CA VAL A 365 -57.35 29.77 -25.18
C VAL A 365 -57.19 28.47 -24.40
N ARG A 366 -56.08 27.77 -24.59
CA ARG A 366 -55.74 26.56 -23.83
C ARG A 366 -54.32 26.66 -23.28
N ALA A 367 -54.15 26.29 -22.01
CA ALA A 367 -52.83 26.07 -21.46
C ALA A 367 -52.22 24.83 -22.12
N VAL A 368 -50.97 24.95 -22.58
CA VAL A 368 -50.23 23.87 -23.26
C VAL A 368 -49.19 23.27 -22.33
N LYS A 369 -48.52 24.10 -21.53
CA LYS A 369 -47.45 23.68 -20.63
C LYS A 369 -47.36 24.67 -19.47
N VAL A 370 -47.14 24.16 -18.27
CA VAL A 370 -46.80 24.98 -17.10
C VAL A 370 -45.38 24.64 -16.69
N THR A 371 -44.52 25.64 -16.55
CA THR A 371 -43.14 25.50 -16.08
C THR A 371 -42.92 26.34 -14.83
N GLU A 372 -41.86 26.03 -14.08
CA GLU A 372 -41.34 26.97 -13.09
C GLU A 372 -40.73 28.17 -13.82
N CYS A 373 -40.82 29.37 -13.24
CA CYS A 373 -40.22 30.56 -13.84
C CYS A 373 -38.71 30.37 -14.03
N ARG A 374 -38.19 30.96 -15.11
CA ARG A 374 -36.76 30.96 -15.43
C ARG A 374 -35.99 32.09 -14.77
#